data_AF-A0A7L2H794-F1
#
_entry.id   AF-A0A7L2H794-F1
#
_cell.length_a   1.000
_cell.length_b   1.000
_cell.length_c   1.000
_cell.angle_alpha   90.00
_cell.angle_beta   90.00
_cell.angle_gamma   90.00
#
_symmetry.space_group_name_H-M   'P 1'
#
loop_
_entity.id
_entity.type
_entity.pdbx_description
1 polymer ?
#
loop_
_entity_poly.entity_id
_entity_poly.type
_entity_poly.pdbx_seq_one_letter_code
_entity_poly.pdbx_strand_id
1 'polypeptide(L)'
;WLLMGLIGTAVGMLAFLIHQIIDSLIELEWDLVENYLQSMGTDVVIYLSTGQDGNIHMMWLCALGSAVAMVIFSSGSVLFFCPAGSPSGLPEIIGYLNGTSIQHLFNIKTFLGTFVSCMLAVASGLFCRPEGPMIHALLGCGLSQLQLDNLGIHLPIFTRFRNSADKRSFITAGAGAGIASVFRAPVGGLLFTLEEVSSFWDIRLAWQTSFCCSMATFATDLLSSSVYGFVYRGHFGFFEAEKRIIFWVKNLLDINILAFVPTVLLGTLGGLLGALFVSLNIKINKLRMQFFNSIPKLSFRKTSKLLETVLILEVSCVPLVASLGSGRNFLAVGVGCILSFPCSSEQGSAAALLVENGKQGITDLFKRGTHEEFGYTSLCTALAFYFILSCWTAGSAVASGLVIPMLYTGALYGGIIGLILVSIFGVQTNEYGAWIDPGLFAAIGAASFFSGVSRLTISLTVTMVS
;
A
#
# COMPACT_ATOMS: atom_id res chain seq x y z
N TRP A 1 -9.23 -26.96 -10.80
CA TRP A 1 -9.17 -26.16 -12.03
C TRP A 1 -10.34 -25.19 -12.14
N LEU A 2 -11.58 -25.62 -12.45
CA LEU A 2 -12.72 -24.70 -12.55
C LEU A 2 -12.92 -23.83 -11.29
N LEU A 3 -12.92 -24.46 -10.12
CA LEU A 3 -13.04 -23.72 -8.85
C LEU A 3 -11.87 -22.76 -8.61
N MET A 4 -10.64 -23.11 -9.00
CA MET A 4 -9.47 -22.22 -8.93
C MET A 4 -9.61 -21.02 -9.86
N GLY A 5 -10.15 -21.24 -11.07
CA GLY A 5 -10.45 -20.15 -12.00
C GLY A 5 -11.51 -19.20 -11.44
N LEU A 6 -12.59 -19.74 -10.84
CA LEU A 6 -13.62 -18.93 -10.18
C LEU A 6 -13.10 -18.14 -8.98
N ILE A 7 -12.20 -18.74 -8.18
CA ILE A 7 -11.55 -18.02 -7.08
C ILE A 7 -10.69 -16.89 -7.63
N GLY A 8 -9.87 -17.16 -8.64
CA GLY A 8 -9.04 -16.15 -9.30
C GLY A 8 -9.85 -14.99 -9.85
N THR A 9 -10.91 -15.26 -10.62
CA THR A 9 -11.76 -14.19 -11.18
C THR A 9 -12.49 -13.39 -10.10
N ALA A 10 -12.97 -14.04 -9.04
CA ALA A 10 -13.62 -13.36 -7.92
C ALA A 10 -12.65 -12.46 -7.14
N VAL A 11 -11.41 -12.93 -6.90
CA VAL A 11 -10.36 -12.13 -6.28
C VAL A 11 -9.99 -10.94 -7.17
N GLY A 12 -9.85 -11.15 -8.48
CA GLY A 12 -9.56 -10.08 -9.42
C GLY A 12 -10.66 -9.02 -9.55
N MET A 13 -11.93 -9.44 -9.49
CA MET A 13 -13.10 -8.54 -9.41
C MET A 13 -13.08 -7.71 -8.12
N LEU A 14 -12.79 -8.34 -6.97
CA LEU A 14 -12.70 -7.66 -5.69
C LEU A 14 -11.57 -6.63 -5.68
N ALA A 15 -10.40 -7.00 -6.22
CA ALA A 15 -9.24 -6.13 -6.39
C ALA A 15 -9.59 -4.87 -7.19
N PHE A 16 -10.26 -5.06 -8.33
CA PHE A 16 -10.74 -3.95 -9.16
C PHE A 16 -11.72 -3.05 -8.39
N LEU A 17 -12.71 -3.64 -7.71
CA LEU A 17 -13.72 -2.89 -6.95
C LEU A 17 -13.09 -2.06 -5.81
N ILE A 18 -12.09 -2.62 -5.12
CA ILE A 18 -11.33 -1.93 -4.07
C ILE A 18 -10.70 -0.65 -4.62
N HIS A 19 -9.97 -0.76 -5.73
CA HIS A 19 -9.32 0.39 -6.33
C HIS A 19 -10.33 1.44 -6.78
N GLN A 20 -11.42 1.03 -7.44
CA GLN A 20 -12.45 1.95 -7.90
C GLN A 20 -13.13 2.69 -6.74
N ILE A 21 -13.44 2.00 -5.64
CA ILE A 21 -14.04 2.62 -4.46
C ILE A 21 -13.07 3.62 -3.82
N ILE A 22 -11.79 3.27 -3.70
CA ILE A 22 -10.78 4.18 -3.14
C ILE A 22 -10.67 5.44 -4.02
N ASP A 23 -10.52 5.29 -5.33
CA ASP A 23 -10.40 6.41 -6.26
C ASP A 23 -11.65 7.32 -6.17
N SER A 24 -12.85 6.74 -6.14
CA SER A 24 -14.10 7.51 -5.99
C SER A 24 -14.28 8.14 -4.62
N LEU A 25 -13.78 7.53 -3.53
CA LEU A 25 -13.81 8.13 -2.19
C LEU A 25 -12.87 9.34 -2.10
N ILE A 26 -11.70 9.24 -2.74
CA ILE A 26 -10.74 10.34 -2.84
C ILE A 26 -11.35 11.49 -3.65
N GLU A 27 -11.93 11.21 -4.83
CA GLU A 27 -12.63 12.23 -5.64
C GLU A 27 -13.76 12.90 -4.85
N LEU A 28 -14.58 12.11 -4.15
CA LEU A 28 -15.66 12.63 -3.32
C LEU A 28 -15.16 13.53 -2.19
N GLU A 29 -14.05 13.18 -1.54
CA GLU A 29 -13.44 14.02 -0.51
C GLU A 29 -13.05 15.39 -1.08
N TRP A 30 -12.43 15.41 -2.25
CA TRP A 30 -12.04 16.66 -2.90
C TRP A 30 -13.21 17.49 -3.38
N ASP A 31 -14.23 16.85 -3.96
CA ASP A 31 -15.46 17.53 -4.35
C ASP A 31 -16.14 18.18 -3.13
N LEU A 32 -16.12 17.51 -1.97
CA LEU A 32 -16.67 18.08 -0.73
C LEU A 32 -15.85 19.30 -0.26
N VAL A 33 -14.52 19.22 -0.31
CA VAL A 33 -13.64 20.33 0.06
C VAL A 33 -13.85 21.51 -0.91
N GLU A 34 -13.90 21.25 -2.22
CA GLU A 34 -14.11 22.27 -3.25
C GLU A 34 -15.48 22.94 -3.11
N ASN A 35 -16.56 22.17 -2.95
CA ASN A 35 -17.91 22.72 -2.76
C ASN A 35 -18.01 23.60 -1.50
N TYR A 36 -17.33 23.19 -0.41
CA TYR A 36 -17.31 23.97 0.82
C TYR A 36 -16.57 25.31 0.64
N LEU A 37 -15.46 25.31 -0.10
CA LEU A 37 -14.71 26.53 -0.45
C LEU A 37 -15.51 27.46 -1.38
N GLN A 38 -16.18 26.91 -2.39
CA GLN A 38 -17.02 27.70 -3.29
C GLN A 38 -18.20 28.36 -2.54
N SER A 39 -18.80 27.67 -1.56
CA SER A 39 -19.90 28.20 -0.74
C SER A 39 -19.51 29.43 0.11
N MET A 40 -18.23 29.60 0.40
CA MET A 40 -17.67 30.76 1.11
C MET A 40 -17.23 31.90 0.17
N GLY A 41 -17.57 31.82 -1.12
CA GLY A 41 -17.26 32.86 -2.11
C GLY A 41 -15.79 32.87 -2.54
N THR A 42 -15.10 31.74 -2.38
CA THR A 42 -13.69 31.59 -2.75
C THR A 42 -13.51 30.61 -3.91
N ASP A 43 -13.17 31.13 -5.10
CA ASP A 43 -12.87 30.30 -6.28
C ASP A 43 -11.53 29.60 -6.13
N VAL A 44 -11.55 28.27 -5.91
CA VAL A 44 -10.36 27.43 -5.73
C VAL A 44 -9.29 27.68 -6.79
N VAL A 45 -9.69 27.84 -8.06
CA VAL A 45 -8.79 28.12 -9.19
C VAL A 45 -8.11 29.49 -9.10
N ILE A 46 -8.79 30.51 -8.56
CA ILE A 46 -8.20 31.85 -8.38
C ILE A 46 -7.27 31.85 -7.17
N TYR A 47 -7.65 31.24 -6.06
CA TYR A 47 -6.81 31.15 -4.84
C TYR A 47 -5.49 30.40 -5.07
N LEU A 48 -5.51 29.33 -5.86
CA LEU A 48 -4.33 28.56 -6.25
C LEU A 48 -3.38 29.35 -7.18
N SER A 49 -3.87 30.43 -7.82
CA SER A 49 -3.10 31.26 -8.74
C SER A 49 -2.64 32.59 -8.12
N THR A 50 -3.36 33.16 -7.14
CA THR A 50 -3.06 34.50 -6.58
C THR A 50 -2.40 34.52 -5.20
N GLY A 51 -2.26 33.39 -4.49
CA GLY A 51 -1.42 33.32 -3.28
C GLY A 51 -1.76 34.35 -2.20
N GLN A 52 -3.04 34.64 -1.97
CA GLN A 52 -3.48 35.52 -0.89
C GLN A 52 -3.84 34.75 0.38
N ASP A 53 -3.26 35.18 1.50
CA ASP A 53 -3.20 34.53 2.83
C ASP A 53 -4.53 34.41 3.61
N GLY A 54 -5.69 34.63 2.98
CA GLY A 54 -6.95 34.84 3.70
C GLY A 54 -7.59 33.62 4.36
N ASN A 55 -7.47 32.41 3.79
CA ASN A 55 -8.32 31.25 4.19
C ASN A 55 -7.62 29.88 4.16
N ILE A 56 -6.29 29.83 4.16
CA ILE A 56 -5.51 28.56 4.11
C ILE A 56 -5.85 27.64 5.30
N HIS A 57 -6.04 28.24 6.48
CA HIS A 57 -6.40 27.51 7.69
C HIS A 57 -7.77 26.82 7.59
N MET A 58 -8.73 27.43 6.91
CA MET A 58 -10.10 26.88 6.80
C MET A 58 -10.13 25.71 5.82
N MET A 59 -9.49 25.83 4.66
CA MET A 59 -9.31 24.73 3.71
C MET A 59 -8.67 23.52 4.39
N TRP A 60 -7.60 23.76 5.17
CA TRP A 60 -6.90 22.70 5.88
C TRP A 60 -7.76 22.07 6.98
N LEU A 61 -8.52 22.86 7.74
CA LEU A 61 -9.44 22.33 8.75
C LEU A 61 -10.54 21.46 8.12
N CYS A 62 -11.01 21.81 6.93
CA CYS A 62 -12.01 21.02 6.21
C CYS A 62 -11.44 19.70 5.69
N ALA A 63 -10.27 19.74 5.05
CA ALA A 63 -9.58 18.54 4.55
C ALA A 63 -9.13 17.61 5.69
N LEU A 64 -8.58 18.16 6.78
CA LEU A 64 -8.27 17.37 7.97
C LEU A 64 -9.54 16.81 8.61
N GLY A 65 -10.61 17.61 8.67
CA GLY A 65 -11.90 17.20 9.22
C GLY A 65 -12.52 16.02 8.47
N SER A 66 -12.50 16.04 7.13
CA SER A 66 -12.96 14.92 6.30
C SER A 66 -12.10 13.67 6.52
N ALA A 67 -10.78 13.81 6.52
CA ALA A 67 -9.85 12.70 6.74
C ALA A 67 -10.03 12.07 8.13
N VAL A 68 -10.16 12.88 9.20
CA VAL A 68 -10.41 12.40 10.57
C VAL A 68 -11.74 11.67 10.65
N ALA A 69 -12.80 12.18 10.00
CA ALA A 69 -14.10 11.50 9.96
C ALA A 69 -14.01 10.12 9.29
N MET A 70 -13.29 10.02 8.17
CA MET A 70 -13.04 8.74 7.48
C MET A 70 -12.24 7.76 8.35
N VAL A 71 -11.20 8.21 9.06
CA VAL A 71 -10.40 7.35 9.97
C VAL A 71 -11.23 6.85 11.16
N ILE A 72 -12.08 7.71 11.75
CA ILE A 72 -12.96 7.31 12.85
C ILE A 72 -13.92 6.22 12.38
N PHE A 73 -14.51 6.37 11.19
CA PHE A 73 -15.42 5.35 10.64
C PHE A 73 -14.67 4.07 10.25
N SER A 74 -13.45 4.20 9.72
CA SER A 74 -12.57 3.08 9.40
C SER A 74 -12.23 2.25 10.64
N SER A 75 -11.64 2.88 11.66
CA SER A 75 -11.23 2.18 12.86
C SER A 75 -12.45 1.68 13.63
N GLY A 76 -13.55 2.44 13.67
CA GLY A 76 -14.82 2.00 14.23
C GLY A 76 -15.29 0.67 13.62
N SER A 77 -15.22 0.56 12.28
CA SER A 77 -15.58 -0.67 11.58
C SER A 77 -14.77 -1.88 12.06
N VAL A 78 -13.45 -1.75 12.27
CA VAL A 78 -12.63 -2.84 12.83
C VAL A 78 -13.05 -3.16 14.26
N LEU A 79 -13.22 -2.16 15.12
CA LEU A 79 -13.53 -2.36 16.54
C LEU A 79 -14.93 -2.95 16.82
N PHE A 80 -15.88 -2.75 15.90
CA PHE A 80 -17.24 -3.30 16.02
C PHE A 80 -17.39 -4.64 15.29
N PHE A 81 -16.85 -4.79 14.08
CA PHE A 81 -17.05 -5.99 13.26
C PHE A 81 -15.97 -7.07 13.44
N CYS A 82 -14.79 -6.72 13.97
CA CYS A 82 -13.66 -7.66 14.15
C CYS A 82 -13.39 -7.93 15.64
N PRO A 83 -14.05 -8.92 16.27
CA PRO A 83 -13.86 -9.24 17.69
C PRO A 83 -12.48 -9.82 18.01
N ALA A 84 -11.77 -10.36 17.01
CA ALA A 84 -10.42 -10.91 17.15
C ALA A 84 -9.34 -9.83 17.35
N GLY A 85 -9.65 -8.55 17.12
CA GLY A 85 -8.79 -7.43 17.50
C GLY A 85 -7.50 -7.26 16.71
N SER A 86 -7.30 -7.99 15.59
CA SER A 86 -6.15 -7.84 14.70
C SER A 86 -6.58 -7.42 13.29
N PRO A 87 -6.07 -6.30 12.75
CA PRO A 87 -6.40 -5.81 11.40
C PRO A 87 -5.58 -6.41 10.26
N SER A 88 -4.43 -7.05 10.56
CA SER A 88 -3.44 -7.47 9.56
C SER A 88 -3.61 -8.96 9.31
N GLY A 89 -4.53 -9.37 8.44
CA GLY A 89 -4.95 -10.77 8.30
C GLY A 89 -3.92 -11.79 7.76
N LEU A 90 -2.70 -11.38 7.42
CA LEU A 90 -1.69 -12.29 6.83
C LEU A 90 -1.09 -13.26 7.86
N PRO A 91 -0.58 -12.84 9.03
CA PRO A 91 -0.06 -13.76 10.03
C PRO A 91 -1.11 -14.77 10.54
N GLU A 92 -2.38 -14.39 10.62
CA GLU A 92 -3.45 -15.34 10.99
C GLU A 92 -3.71 -16.36 9.88
N ILE A 93 -3.65 -15.97 8.60
CA ILE A 93 -3.73 -16.92 7.48
C ILE A 93 -2.54 -17.87 7.52
N ILE A 94 -1.31 -17.37 7.72
CA ILE A 94 -0.11 -18.19 7.85
C ILE A 94 -0.26 -19.17 9.02
N GLY A 95 -0.71 -18.68 10.19
CA GLY A 95 -1.00 -19.52 11.36
C GLY A 95 -2.05 -20.59 11.06
N TYR A 96 -3.13 -20.24 10.36
CA TYR A 96 -4.17 -21.18 9.96
C TYR A 96 -3.66 -22.27 9.03
N LEU A 97 -2.87 -21.87 8.02
CA LEU A 97 -2.27 -22.80 7.09
C LEU A 97 -1.23 -23.69 7.78
N ASN A 98 -0.50 -23.19 8.78
CA ASN A 98 0.38 -24.01 9.61
C ASN A 98 -0.35 -24.98 10.55
N GLY A 99 -1.69 -25.03 10.50
CA GLY A 99 -2.52 -26.02 11.21
C GLY A 99 -3.13 -25.50 12.51
N THR A 100 -3.00 -24.22 12.84
CA THR A 100 -3.66 -23.65 14.02
C THR A 100 -5.10 -23.24 13.71
N SER A 101 -6.06 -23.68 14.51
CA SER A 101 -7.46 -23.28 14.31
C SER A 101 -7.74 -21.92 14.95
N ILE A 102 -7.74 -20.86 14.16
CA ILE A 102 -8.11 -19.51 14.61
C ILE A 102 -9.61 -19.31 14.40
N GLN A 103 -10.35 -19.10 15.48
CA GLN A 103 -11.79 -18.86 15.44
C GLN A 103 -12.10 -17.50 14.79
N HIS A 104 -13.18 -17.45 14.02
CA HIS A 104 -13.71 -16.23 13.36
C HIS A 104 -12.84 -15.62 12.24
N LEU A 105 -11.70 -16.20 11.88
CA LEU A 105 -10.84 -15.71 10.79
C LEU A 105 -11.56 -15.58 9.43
N PHE A 106 -12.50 -16.50 9.17
CA PHE A 106 -13.25 -16.56 7.90
C PHE A 106 -14.70 -16.08 8.03
N ASN A 107 -15.02 -15.24 9.01
CA ASN A 107 -16.36 -14.70 9.16
C ASN A 107 -16.60 -13.54 8.18
N ILE A 108 -17.75 -13.54 7.50
CA ILE A 108 -18.13 -12.48 6.54
C ILE A 108 -18.17 -11.11 7.22
N LYS A 109 -18.60 -11.05 8.48
CA LYS A 109 -18.62 -9.80 9.26
C LYS A 109 -17.22 -9.21 9.40
N THR A 110 -16.24 -10.04 9.70
CA THR A 110 -14.83 -9.64 9.86
C THR A 110 -14.24 -9.17 8.53
N PHE A 111 -14.55 -9.86 7.44
CA PHE A 111 -14.12 -9.44 6.11
C PHE A 111 -14.75 -8.13 5.66
N LEU A 112 -16.07 -7.95 5.81
CA LEU A 112 -16.72 -6.70 5.44
C LEU A 112 -16.20 -5.53 6.28
N GLY A 113 -15.99 -5.74 7.59
CA GLY A 113 -15.39 -4.73 8.47
C GLY A 113 -13.96 -4.36 8.08
N THR A 114 -13.13 -5.35 7.73
CA THR A 114 -11.74 -5.14 7.29
C THR A 114 -11.70 -4.45 5.91
N PHE A 115 -12.58 -4.85 4.99
CA PHE A 115 -12.72 -4.27 3.67
C PHE A 115 -13.10 -2.79 3.75
N VAL A 116 -14.20 -2.46 4.45
CA VAL A 116 -14.67 -1.09 4.62
C VAL A 116 -13.64 -0.23 5.35
N SER A 117 -13.04 -0.76 6.43
CA SER A 117 -11.98 -0.08 7.15
C SER A 117 -10.82 0.28 6.23
N CYS A 118 -10.36 -0.66 5.41
CA CYS A 118 -9.22 -0.41 4.56
C CYS A 118 -9.50 0.64 3.48
N MET A 119 -10.66 0.60 2.83
CA MET A 119 -11.01 1.59 1.79
C MET A 119 -10.99 3.01 2.36
N LEU A 120 -11.63 3.20 3.52
CA LEU A 120 -11.72 4.50 4.20
C LEU A 120 -10.38 4.97 4.75
N ALA A 121 -9.56 4.04 5.27
CA ALA A 121 -8.23 4.37 5.77
C ALA A 121 -7.30 4.85 4.65
N VAL A 122 -7.35 4.19 3.50
CA VAL A 122 -6.54 4.56 2.34
C VAL A 122 -7.04 5.86 1.72
N ALA A 123 -8.37 6.06 1.63
CA ALA A 123 -8.95 7.32 1.17
C ALA A 123 -8.55 8.49 2.07
N SER A 124 -8.54 8.32 3.40
CA SER A 124 -8.17 9.36 4.37
C SER A 124 -6.70 9.80 4.36
N GLY A 125 -5.85 9.23 3.50
CA GLY A 125 -4.42 9.56 3.44
C GLY A 125 -3.56 8.94 4.56
N LEU A 126 -4.09 8.00 5.35
CA LEU A 126 -3.29 7.26 6.32
C LEU A 126 -2.20 6.44 5.61
N PHE A 127 -1.05 6.23 6.26
CA PHE A 127 0.16 5.56 5.72
C PHE A 127 -0.05 4.05 5.56
N CYS A 128 -1.01 3.67 4.72
CA CYS A 128 -1.64 2.36 4.60
C CYS A 128 -2.01 2.10 3.12
N ARG A 129 -2.14 0.83 2.72
CA ARG A 129 -2.65 0.45 1.38
C ARG A 129 -3.51 -0.82 1.42
N PRO A 130 -4.43 -1.13 0.46
CA PRO A 130 -5.34 -2.26 0.61
C PRO A 130 -4.74 -3.60 0.23
N GLU A 131 -3.42 -3.72 0.18
CA GLU A 131 -2.77 -5.00 -0.07
C GLU A 131 -3.10 -6.02 1.03
N GLY A 132 -3.19 -5.59 2.29
CA GLY A 132 -3.56 -6.43 3.43
C GLY A 132 -4.90 -7.18 3.25
N PRO A 133 -6.04 -6.49 3.05
CA PRO A 133 -7.33 -7.17 2.85
C PRO A 133 -7.43 -7.91 1.52
N MET A 134 -6.67 -7.53 0.49
CA MET A 134 -6.67 -8.25 -0.79
C MET A 134 -6.04 -9.66 -0.67
N ILE A 135 -5.12 -9.84 0.29
CA ILE A 135 -4.53 -11.14 0.62
C ILE A 135 -5.52 -12.02 1.42
N HIS A 136 -6.64 -11.46 1.90
CA HIS A 136 -7.58 -12.21 2.72
C HIS A 136 -8.20 -13.34 1.90
N ALA A 137 -7.69 -14.54 2.13
CA ALA A 137 -8.06 -15.81 1.50
C ALA A 137 -9.52 -16.26 1.79
N LEU A 138 -10.37 -15.34 2.29
CA LEU A 138 -11.78 -15.57 2.51
C LEU A 138 -12.49 -15.90 1.21
N LEU A 139 -12.14 -15.28 0.08
CA LEU A 139 -12.74 -15.66 -1.20
C LEU A 139 -12.40 -17.10 -1.57
N GLY A 140 -11.18 -17.55 -1.31
CA GLY A 140 -10.77 -18.96 -1.46
C GLY A 140 -11.55 -19.90 -0.54
N CYS A 141 -11.69 -19.55 0.74
CA CYS A 141 -12.44 -20.32 1.73
C CYS A 141 -13.97 -20.35 1.45
N GLY A 142 -14.55 -19.19 1.19
CA GLY A 142 -16.00 -18.97 1.04
C GLY A 142 -16.54 -19.58 -0.26
N LEU A 143 -15.81 -19.41 -1.38
CA LEU A 143 -16.18 -20.03 -2.66
C LEU A 143 -15.92 -21.54 -2.67
N SER A 144 -14.94 -22.03 -1.90
CA SER A 144 -14.69 -23.47 -1.77
C SER A 144 -15.77 -24.18 -0.97
N GLN A 145 -16.22 -23.58 0.14
CA GLN A 145 -17.19 -24.24 1.03
C GLN A 145 -18.64 -24.01 0.60
N LEU A 146 -18.95 -22.84 0.01
CA LEU A 146 -20.31 -22.36 -0.33
C LEU A 146 -21.34 -22.63 0.79
N GLN A 147 -20.87 -22.56 2.03
CA GLN A 147 -21.68 -22.60 3.22
C GLN A 147 -21.52 -21.24 3.87
N LEU A 148 -22.56 -20.42 3.75
CA LEU A 148 -22.66 -19.23 4.59
C LEU A 148 -23.43 -19.64 5.84
N ASP A 149 -22.72 -20.15 6.84
CA ASP A 149 -23.31 -20.52 8.13
C ASP A 149 -24.04 -19.32 8.78
N ASN A 150 -23.58 -18.09 8.52
CA ASN A 150 -24.24 -16.86 8.97
C ASN A 150 -25.54 -16.51 8.23
N LEU A 151 -25.73 -16.95 6.98
CA LEU A 151 -26.93 -16.64 6.17
C LEU A 151 -27.87 -17.85 6.00
N GLY A 152 -27.52 -19.03 6.54
CA GLY A 152 -28.32 -20.24 6.43
C GLY A 152 -28.43 -20.80 5.00
N ILE A 153 -27.60 -20.32 4.07
CA ILE A 153 -27.59 -20.75 2.66
C ILE A 153 -26.63 -21.93 2.52
N HIS A 154 -27.20 -23.12 2.26
CA HIS A 154 -26.46 -24.33 1.94
C HIS A 154 -26.71 -24.71 0.48
N LEU A 155 -25.79 -24.30 -0.40
CA LEU A 155 -25.81 -24.79 -1.79
C LEU A 155 -25.24 -26.22 -1.80
N PRO A 156 -25.90 -27.19 -2.46
CA PRO A 156 -25.40 -28.57 -2.58
C PRO A 156 -24.26 -28.71 -3.62
N ILE A 157 -23.69 -27.59 -4.07
CA ILE A 157 -22.64 -27.52 -5.09
C ILE A 157 -21.29 -27.61 -4.37
N PHE A 158 -20.34 -28.39 -4.92
CA PHE A 158 -18.97 -28.57 -4.40
C PHE A 158 -18.84 -29.25 -3.01
N THR A 159 -19.81 -30.07 -2.60
CA THR A 159 -19.76 -30.83 -1.33
C THR A 159 -18.50 -31.69 -1.17
N ARG A 160 -17.94 -32.20 -2.27
CA ARG A 160 -16.66 -32.96 -2.31
C ARG A 160 -15.48 -32.17 -1.73
N PHE A 161 -15.43 -30.86 -1.92
CA PHE A 161 -14.30 -30.01 -1.57
C PHE A 161 -14.38 -29.47 -0.13
N ARG A 162 -15.35 -29.92 0.68
CA ARG A 162 -15.51 -29.53 2.09
C ARG A 162 -14.53 -30.25 3.04
N ASN A 163 -13.37 -30.66 2.52
CA ASN A 163 -12.28 -31.26 3.30
C ASN A 163 -11.27 -30.17 3.73
N SER A 164 -10.66 -30.33 4.90
CA SER A 164 -9.63 -29.42 5.42
C SER A 164 -8.41 -29.32 4.49
N ALA A 165 -8.03 -30.41 3.81
CA ALA A 165 -6.89 -30.41 2.87
C ALA A 165 -7.17 -29.55 1.63
N ASP A 166 -8.34 -29.74 1.01
CA ASP A 166 -8.76 -28.96 -0.14
C ASP A 166 -8.99 -27.49 0.24
N LYS A 167 -9.63 -27.25 1.39
CA LYS A 167 -9.82 -25.90 1.96
C LYS A 167 -8.50 -25.15 2.10
N ARG A 168 -7.46 -25.81 2.65
CA ARG A 168 -6.11 -25.24 2.77
C ARG A 168 -5.53 -24.87 1.41
N SER A 169 -5.72 -25.73 0.41
CA SER A 169 -5.26 -25.53 -0.97
C SER A 169 -5.94 -24.32 -1.63
N PHE A 170 -7.27 -24.18 -1.49
CA PHE A 170 -8.01 -23.05 -2.03
C PHE A 170 -7.73 -21.72 -1.32
N ILE A 171 -7.55 -21.75 0.00
CA ILE A 171 -7.12 -20.58 0.78
C ILE A 171 -5.74 -20.11 0.30
N THR A 172 -4.82 -21.05 0.11
CA THR A 172 -3.47 -20.71 -0.35
C THR A 172 -3.49 -20.12 -1.76
N ALA A 173 -4.25 -20.73 -2.69
CA ALA A 173 -4.41 -20.20 -4.04
C ALA A 173 -5.08 -18.81 -4.06
N GLY A 174 -6.04 -18.58 -3.15
CA GLY A 174 -6.69 -17.28 -2.98
C GLY A 174 -5.75 -16.20 -2.44
N ALA A 175 -4.90 -16.52 -1.47
CA ALA A 175 -3.89 -15.60 -0.94
C ALA A 175 -2.89 -15.20 -2.03
N GLY A 176 -2.41 -16.16 -2.83
CA GLY A 176 -1.53 -15.89 -3.97
C GLY A 176 -2.19 -15.07 -5.07
N ALA A 177 -3.45 -15.36 -5.39
CA ALA A 177 -4.25 -14.57 -6.33
C ALA A 177 -4.42 -13.11 -5.86
N GLY A 178 -4.57 -12.89 -4.54
CA GLY A 178 -4.62 -11.56 -3.95
C GLY A 178 -3.35 -10.77 -4.25
N ILE A 179 -2.19 -11.31 -3.89
CA ILE A 179 -0.87 -10.72 -4.18
C ILE A 179 -0.66 -10.51 -5.68
N ALA A 180 -1.01 -11.50 -6.51
CA ALA A 180 -0.91 -11.40 -7.97
C ALA A 180 -1.78 -10.27 -8.55
N SER A 181 -2.96 -10.00 -7.98
CA SER A 181 -3.83 -8.90 -8.41
C SER A 181 -3.30 -7.52 -7.97
N VAL A 182 -2.68 -7.42 -6.78
CA VAL A 182 -2.07 -6.17 -6.26
C VAL A 182 -0.90 -5.74 -7.13
N PHE A 183 0.08 -6.63 -7.30
CA PHE A 183 1.33 -6.31 -8.00
C PHE A 183 1.25 -6.54 -9.51
N ARG A 184 0.14 -7.11 -10.00
CA ARG A 184 -0.03 -7.55 -11.39
C ARG A 184 1.02 -8.56 -11.86
N ALA A 185 1.62 -9.30 -10.93
CA ALA A 185 2.66 -10.29 -11.17
C ALA A 185 2.16 -11.70 -10.80
N PRO A 186 1.59 -12.48 -11.74
CA PRO A 186 1.01 -13.79 -11.43
C PRO A 186 2.05 -14.81 -10.94
N VAL A 187 3.28 -14.76 -11.48
CA VAL A 187 4.38 -15.62 -11.04
C VAL A 187 4.89 -15.18 -9.67
N GLY A 188 4.95 -13.87 -9.41
CA GLY A 188 5.28 -13.32 -8.10
C GLY A 188 4.32 -13.80 -7.00
N GLY A 189 3.01 -13.79 -7.27
CA GLY A 189 1.98 -14.31 -6.36
C GLY A 189 2.10 -15.81 -6.08
N LEU A 190 2.42 -16.62 -7.09
CA LEU A 190 2.70 -18.06 -6.90
C LEU A 190 3.91 -18.27 -5.98
N LEU A 191 5.02 -17.60 -6.27
CA LEU A 191 6.24 -17.75 -5.48
C LEU A 191 6.06 -17.22 -4.06
N PHE A 192 5.28 -16.16 -3.87
CA PHE A 192 4.93 -15.67 -2.54
C PHE A 192 4.18 -16.74 -1.75
N THR A 193 3.26 -17.48 -2.36
CA THR A 193 2.58 -18.58 -1.65
C THR A 193 3.50 -19.73 -1.28
N LEU A 194 4.54 -19.98 -2.08
CA LEU A 194 5.56 -20.99 -1.81
C LEU A 194 6.52 -20.55 -0.69
N GLU A 195 6.86 -19.26 -0.63
CA GLU A 195 7.84 -18.73 0.29
C GLU A 195 7.24 -18.45 1.68
N GLU A 196 6.03 -17.86 1.75
CA GLU A 196 5.45 -17.37 3.01
C GLU A 196 4.23 -18.15 3.51
N VAL A 197 3.42 -18.67 2.59
CA VAL A 197 2.03 -19.05 2.91
C VAL A 197 1.90 -20.55 3.17
N SER A 198 2.75 -21.39 2.55
CA SER A 198 2.62 -22.84 2.61
C SER A 198 3.91 -23.57 2.95
N SER A 199 3.87 -24.44 3.96
CA SER A 199 4.99 -25.32 4.30
C SER A 199 5.02 -26.63 3.50
N PHE A 200 3.89 -27.00 2.89
CA PHE A 200 3.74 -28.25 2.13
C PHE A 200 3.14 -27.96 0.77
N TRP A 201 3.77 -28.48 -0.29
CA TRP A 201 3.35 -28.19 -1.65
C TRP A 201 3.43 -29.40 -2.56
N ASP A 202 2.39 -29.58 -3.36
CA ASP A 202 2.35 -30.52 -4.47
C ASP A 202 2.52 -29.77 -5.79
N ILE A 203 3.24 -30.35 -6.76
CA ILE A 203 3.40 -29.75 -8.09
C ILE A 203 2.05 -29.47 -8.77
N ARG A 204 1.03 -30.29 -8.51
CA ARG A 204 -0.33 -30.07 -9.02
C ARG A 204 -0.97 -28.81 -8.42
N LEU A 205 -0.74 -28.56 -7.13
CA LEU A 205 -1.19 -27.33 -6.48
C LEU A 205 -0.44 -26.11 -7.04
N ALA A 206 0.85 -26.25 -7.38
CA ALA A 206 1.63 -25.19 -8.02
C ALA A 206 0.97 -24.68 -9.30
N TRP A 207 0.64 -25.62 -10.21
CA TRP A 207 0.01 -25.29 -11.47
C TRP A 207 -1.41 -24.73 -11.30
N GLN A 208 -2.15 -25.23 -10.31
CA GLN A 208 -3.49 -24.73 -9.99
C GLN A 208 -3.47 -23.31 -9.41
N THR A 209 -2.53 -23.03 -8.50
CA THR A 209 -2.31 -21.70 -7.93
C THR A 209 -1.80 -20.74 -8.99
N SER A 210 -0.89 -21.16 -9.86
CA SER A 210 -0.43 -20.37 -11.00
C SER A 210 -1.60 -19.95 -11.89
N PHE A 211 -2.45 -20.89 -12.27
CA PHE A 211 -3.67 -20.61 -13.03
C PHE A 211 -4.63 -19.66 -12.29
N CYS A 212 -4.82 -19.84 -10.99
CA CYS A 212 -5.62 -18.95 -10.14
C CYS A 212 -5.07 -17.51 -10.16
N CYS A 213 -3.76 -17.34 -9.99
CA CYS A 213 -3.07 -16.05 -10.03
C CYS A 213 -3.22 -15.37 -11.40
N SER A 214 -3.01 -16.11 -12.50
CA SER A 214 -3.21 -15.58 -13.85
C SER A 214 -4.64 -15.13 -14.11
N MET A 215 -5.65 -15.87 -13.63
CA MET A 215 -7.05 -15.47 -13.74
C MET A 215 -7.38 -14.23 -12.91
N ALA A 216 -6.76 -14.07 -11.74
CA ALA A 216 -6.93 -12.88 -10.91
C ALA A 216 -6.35 -11.63 -11.57
N THR A 217 -5.08 -11.67 -12.00
CA THR A 217 -4.44 -10.57 -12.73
C THR A 217 -5.22 -10.23 -14.00
N PHE A 218 -5.60 -11.25 -14.79
CA PHE A 218 -6.40 -11.06 -16.00
C PHE A 218 -7.75 -10.38 -15.72
N ALA A 219 -8.49 -10.84 -14.70
CA ALA A 219 -9.79 -10.26 -14.36
C ALA A 219 -9.66 -8.80 -13.89
N THR A 220 -8.66 -8.49 -13.05
CA THR A 220 -8.40 -7.11 -12.60
C THR A 220 -8.08 -6.21 -13.79
N ASP A 221 -7.21 -6.65 -14.70
CA ASP A 221 -6.79 -5.83 -15.83
C ASP A 221 -7.88 -5.69 -16.89
N LEU A 222 -8.66 -6.74 -17.15
CA LEU A 222 -9.80 -6.70 -18.05
C LEU A 222 -10.86 -5.69 -17.57
N LEU A 223 -11.24 -5.75 -16.30
CA LEU A 223 -12.24 -4.84 -15.73
C LEU A 223 -11.72 -3.40 -15.69
N SER A 224 -10.45 -3.23 -15.34
CA SER A 224 -9.80 -1.94 -15.34
C SER A 224 -9.78 -1.30 -16.72
N SER A 225 -9.42 -2.07 -17.77
CA SER A 225 -9.46 -1.61 -19.16
C SER A 225 -10.89 -1.35 -19.64
N SER A 226 -11.84 -2.19 -19.23
CA SER A 226 -13.26 -2.05 -19.59
C SER A 226 -13.86 -0.74 -19.08
N VAL A 227 -13.62 -0.38 -17.83
CA VAL A 227 -14.16 0.87 -17.25
C VAL A 227 -13.46 2.07 -17.87
N TYR A 228 -12.14 2.01 -18.06
CA TYR A 228 -11.42 3.11 -18.69
C TYR A 228 -11.89 3.38 -20.13
N GLY A 229 -12.06 2.32 -20.95
CA GLY A 229 -12.57 2.44 -22.31
C GLY A 229 -14.04 2.86 -22.42
N PHE A 230 -14.84 2.63 -21.37
CA PHE A 230 -16.22 3.09 -21.31
C PHE A 230 -16.32 4.58 -20.94
N VAL A 231 -15.52 5.05 -19.97
CA VAL A 231 -15.54 6.44 -19.47
C VAL A 231 -14.86 7.40 -20.45
N TYR A 232 -13.68 7.04 -20.95
CA TYR A 232 -12.94 7.83 -21.92
C TYR A 232 -13.06 7.13 -23.27
N ARG A 233 -13.76 7.74 -24.25
CA ARG A 233 -14.01 7.19 -25.60
C ARG A 233 -12.72 6.70 -26.29
N GLY A 234 -12.30 5.48 -25.96
CA GLY A 234 -11.07 4.85 -26.41
C GLY A 234 -11.31 3.39 -26.79
N HIS A 235 -10.26 2.71 -27.21
CA HIS A 235 -10.36 1.31 -27.63
C HIS A 235 -10.42 0.37 -26.42
N PHE A 236 -11.52 -0.38 -26.28
CA PHE A 236 -11.62 -1.52 -25.36
C PHE A 236 -10.54 -2.54 -25.67
N GLY A 237 -9.84 -3.04 -24.64
CA GLY A 237 -8.83 -4.09 -24.79
C GLY A 237 -7.39 -3.61 -24.91
N PHE A 238 -7.12 -2.29 -24.79
CA PHE A 238 -5.76 -1.83 -24.51
C PHE A 238 -5.46 -2.04 -23.02
N PHE A 239 -4.57 -2.98 -22.73
CA PHE A 239 -4.00 -3.18 -21.41
C PHE A 239 -2.95 -2.10 -21.16
N GLU A 240 -3.39 -0.89 -20.80
CA GLU A 240 -2.49 0.22 -20.46
C GLU A 240 -1.80 -0.08 -19.11
N ALA A 241 -0.65 -0.76 -19.20
CA ALA A 241 0.14 -1.20 -18.05
C ALA A 241 0.69 -0.04 -17.20
N GLU A 242 0.82 1.15 -17.82
CA GLU A 242 1.62 2.27 -17.29
C GLU A 242 1.04 2.93 -16.03
N LYS A 243 -0.29 3.01 -15.87
CA LYS A 243 -0.91 3.83 -14.80
C LYS A 243 -1.06 3.12 -13.46
N ARG A 244 -0.92 1.79 -13.42
CA ARG A 244 -1.27 1.01 -12.22
C ARG A 244 -0.19 0.07 -11.69
N ILE A 245 0.88 -0.19 -12.43
CA ILE A 245 2.05 -0.95 -11.96
C ILE A 245 2.99 -0.02 -11.17
N ILE A 246 3.47 -0.47 -10.00
CA ILE A 246 4.32 0.34 -9.11
C ILE A 246 5.76 0.44 -9.65
N PHE A 247 6.24 -0.60 -10.34
CA PHE A 247 7.62 -0.73 -10.83
C PHE A 247 7.74 -0.52 -12.35
N TRP A 248 7.06 0.49 -12.90
CA TRP A 248 7.16 0.76 -14.34
C TRP A 248 8.42 1.58 -14.68
N VAL A 249 9.34 0.99 -15.46
CA VAL A 249 10.53 1.69 -15.96
C VAL A 249 10.51 1.67 -17.49
N LYS A 250 10.47 2.85 -18.13
CA LYS A 250 10.29 3.00 -19.58
C LYS A 250 11.46 2.55 -20.44
N ASN A 251 12.67 2.56 -19.88
CA ASN A 251 13.91 2.22 -20.60
C ASN A 251 14.61 1.10 -19.83
N LEU A 252 15.21 0.12 -20.52
CA LEU A 252 16.15 -0.81 -19.90
C LEU A 252 17.49 -0.08 -19.69
N LEU A 253 18.31 -0.56 -18.75
CA LEU A 253 19.62 0.01 -18.46
C LEU A 253 20.63 -1.12 -18.45
N ASP A 254 21.73 -0.95 -19.17
CA ASP A 254 22.83 -1.89 -19.13
C ASP A 254 23.61 -1.65 -17.83
N ILE A 255 23.46 -2.60 -16.89
CA ILE A 255 24.09 -2.53 -15.58
C ILE A 255 25.54 -3.01 -15.73
N ASN A 256 26.49 -2.13 -15.39
CA ASN A 256 27.90 -2.50 -15.35
C ASN A 256 28.20 -3.31 -14.07
N ILE A 257 29.20 -4.20 -14.10
CA ILE A 257 29.59 -5.03 -12.95
C ILE A 257 29.97 -4.19 -11.72
N LEU A 258 30.40 -2.94 -11.94
CA LEU A 258 30.73 -1.98 -10.89
C LEU A 258 29.51 -1.60 -10.04
N ALA A 259 28.29 -1.66 -10.59
CA ALA A 259 27.05 -1.41 -9.86
C ALA A 259 26.80 -2.44 -8.75
N PHE A 260 27.44 -3.61 -8.81
CA PHE A 260 27.30 -4.64 -7.78
C PHE A 260 27.78 -4.15 -6.41
N VAL A 261 28.83 -3.33 -6.36
CA VAL A 261 29.38 -2.80 -5.10
C VAL A 261 28.35 -1.92 -4.35
N PRO A 262 27.77 -0.86 -4.95
CA PRO A 262 26.74 -0.08 -4.29
C PRO A 262 25.46 -0.89 -4.02
N THR A 263 25.11 -1.86 -4.86
CA THR A 263 23.97 -2.75 -4.60
C THR A 263 24.18 -3.63 -3.35
N VAL A 264 25.38 -4.17 -3.14
CA VAL A 264 25.68 -4.92 -1.90
C VAL A 264 25.60 -4.02 -0.67
N LEU A 265 26.12 -2.79 -0.76
CA LEU A 265 26.01 -1.80 0.33
C LEU A 265 24.55 -1.49 0.64
N LEU A 266 23.72 -1.23 -0.38
CA LEU A 266 22.28 -1.05 -0.23
C LEU A 266 21.59 -2.26 0.40
N GLY A 267 21.97 -3.48 0.00
CA GLY A 267 21.50 -4.72 0.59
C GLY A 267 21.80 -4.81 2.08
N THR A 268 23.05 -4.54 2.48
CA THR A 268 23.45 -4.57 3.90
C THR A 268 22.75 -3.51 4.74
N LEU A 269 22.60 -2.29 4.21
CA LEU A 269 21.91 -1.20 4.88
C LEU A 269 20.40 -1.48 5.00
N GLY A 270 19.77 -1.97 3.92
CA GLY A 270 18.36 -2.37 3.91
C GLY A 270 18.07 -3.49 4.90
N GLY A 271 18.97 -4.48 5.02
CA GLY A 271 18.87 -5.55 6.02
C GLY A 271 19.01 -5.05 7.46
N LEU A 272 19.95 -4.12 7.72
CA LEU A 272 20.15 -3.53 9.05
C LEU A 272 18.96 -2.64 9.45
N LEU A 273 18.53 -1.74 8.56
CA LEU A 273 17.38 -0.88 8.76
C LEU A 273 16.09 -1.70 8.91
N GLY A 274 15.95 -2.78 8.13
CA GLY A 274 14.82 -3.71 8.26
C GLY A 274 14.79 -4.43 9.61
N ALA A 275 15.94 -4.88 10.11
CA ALA A 275 16.04 -5.46 11.46
C ALA A 275 15.69 -4.45 12.56
N LEU A 276 16.13 -3.19 12.40
CA LEU A 276 15.77 -2.09 13.30
C LEU A 276 14.26 -1.81 13.25
N PHE A 277 13.67 -1.76 12.06
CA PHE A 277 12.23 -1.58 11.84
C PHE A 277 11.40 -2.67 12.54
N VAL A 278 11.76 -3.95 12.36
CA VAL A 278 11.09 -5.08 13.03
C VAL A 278 11.24 -4.98 14.55
N SER A 279 12.44 -4.67 15.05
CA SER A 279 12.70 -4.55 16.49
C SER A 279 11.87 -3.44 17.14
N LEU A 280 11.77 -2.28 16.47
CA LEU A 280 10.92 -1.17 16.91
C LEU A 280 9.44 -1.55 16.89
N ASN A 281 8.97 -2.17 15.81
CA ASN A 281 7.58 -2.62 15.72
C ASN A 281 7.19 -3.59 16.83
N ILE A 282 8.07 -4.55 17.17
CA ILE A 282 7.82 -5.47 18.29
C ILE A 282 7.72 -4.69 19.61
N LYS A 283 8.62 -3.72 19.84
CA LYS A 283 8.64 -2.91 21.07
C LYS A 283 7.41 -2.01 21.18
N ILE A 284 7.02 -1.35 20.10
CA ILE A 284 5.81 -0.50 20.02
C ILE A 284 4.57 -1.36 20.29
N ASN A 285 4.44 -2.51 19.62
CA ASN A 285 3.29 -3.39 19.83
C ASN A 285 3.25 -3.96 21.26
N LYS A 286 4.39 -4.29 21.87
CA LYS A 286 4.45 -4.70 23.28
C LYS A 286 4.01 -3.58 24.22
N LEU A 287 4.48 -2.35 23.99
CA LEU A 287 4.08 -1.18 24.77
C LEU A 287 2.59 -0.88 24.62
N ARG A 288 2.07 -0.94 23.39
CA ARG A 288 0.64 -0.79 23.07
C ARG A 288 -0.21 -1.82 23.81
N MET A 289 0.23 -3.09 23.84
CA MET A 289 -0.46 -4.15 24.57
C MET A 289 -0.45 -3.90 26.09
N GLN A 290 0.67 -3.47 26.66
CA GLN A 290 0.75 -3.12 28.09
C GLN A 290 -0.17 -1.95 28.43
N PHE A 291 -0.14 -0.89 27.61
CA PHE A 291 -0.97 0.30 27.81
C PHE A 291 -2.46 -0.01 27.72
N PHE A 292 -2.91 -0.70 26.66
CA PHE A 292 -4.32 -1.03 26.49
C PHE A 292 -4.84 -2.11 27.43
N ASN A 293 -4.00 -3.02 27.92
CA ASN A 293 -4.38 -3.98 28.95
C ASN A 293 -4.48 -3.35 30.35
N SER A 294 -3.82 -2.22 30.57
CA SER A 294 -3.95 -1.46 31.83
C SER A 294 -5.31 -0.78 31.99
N ILE A 295 -6.10 -0.65 30.92
CA ILE A 295 -7.42 -0.03 30.93
C ILE A 295 -8.48 -1.11 31.21
N PRO A 296 -9.12 -1.13 32.41
CA PRO A 296 -10.03 -2.21 32.79
C PRO A 296 -11.38 -2.19 32.06
N LYS A 297 -11.84 -1.00 31.64
CA LYS A 297 -13.14 -0.84 30.96
C LYS A 297 -13.00 -1.03 29.44
N LEU A 298 -13.77 -1.96 28.89
CA LEU A 298 -13.76 -2.27 27.45
C LEU A 298 -14.05 -1.05 26.57
N SER A 299 -15.04 -0.22 26.91
CA SER A 299 -15.39 0.97 26.12
C SER A 299 -14.23 1.97 26.05
N PHE A 300 -13.56 2.22 27.17
CA PHE A 300 -12.39 3.11 27.22
C PHE A 300 -11.19 2.54 26.45
N ARG A 301 -11.02 1.21 26.43
CA ARG A 301 -10.00 0.56 25.60
C ARG A 301 -10.29 0.74 24.11
N LYS A 302 -11.57 0.66 23.70
CA LYS A 302 -11.98 0.89 22.31
C LYS A 302 -11.76 2.34 21.89
N THR A 303 -12.19 3.30 22.70
CA THR A 303 -11.99 4.73 22.40
C THR A 303 -10.52 5.13 22.41
N SER A 304 -9.69 4.55 23.28
CA SER A 304 -8.25 4.82 23.30
C SER A 304 -7.54 4.32 22.03
N LYS A 305 -7.97 3.18 21.47
CA LYS A 305 -7.48 2.69 20.17
C LYS A 305 -7.89 3.59 19.01
N LEU A 306 -9.13 4.09 19.02
CA LEU A 306 -9.61 5.07 18.05
C LEU A 306 -8.80 6.37 18.12
N LEU A 307 -8.56 6.85 19.34
CA LEU A 307 -7.78 8.07 19.55
C LEU A 307 -6.34 7.91 19.05
N GLU A 308 -5.70 6.76 19.27
CA GLU A 308 -4.36 6.48 18.71
C GLU A 308 -4.34 6.62 17.18
N THR A 309 -5.35 6.09 16.48
CA THR A 309 -5.40 6.17 15.00
C THR A 309 -5.61 7.60 14.50
N VAL A 310 -6.38 8.42 15.23
CA VAL A 310 -6.57 9.84 14.90
C VAL A 310 -5.28 10.62 15.15
N LEU A 311 -4.57 10.35 16.26
CA LEU A 311 -3.30 10.98 16.56
C LEU A 311 -2.23 10.68 15.50
N ILE A 312 -2.20 9.45 14.96
CA ILE A 312 -1.28 9.09 13.88
C ILE A 312 -1.58 9.92 12.63
N LEU A 313 -2.85 10.10 12.27
CA LEU A 313 -3.25 10.96 11.15
C LEU A 313 -2.86 12.43 11.40
N GLU A 314 -3.15 12.97 12.58
CA GLU A 314 -2.80 14.35 12.92
C GLU A 314 -1.28 14.58 12.82
N VAL A 315 -0.47 13.70 13.41
CA VAL A 315 1.00 13.76 13.33
C VAL A 315 1.49 13.66 11.89
N SER A 316 0.83 12.86 11.07
CA SER A 316 1.16 12.74 9.65
C SER A 316 0.93 14.02 8.85
N CYS A 317 -0.03 14.84 9.27
CA CYS A 317 -0.34 16.14 8.67
C CYS A 317 0.55 17.29 9.20
N VAL A 318 1.37 17.09 10.24
CA VAL A 318 2.22 18.15 10.85
C VAL A 318 3.34 18.65 9.92
N PRO A 319 4.11 17.80 9.21
CA PRO A 319 5.16 18.27 8.30
C PRO A 319 4.62 19.19 7.20
N LEU A 320 3.39 18.94 6.76
CA LEU A 320 2.67 19.78 5.81
C LEU A 320 2.42 21.19 6.37
N VAL A 321 1.95 21.30 7.62
CA VAL A 321 1.69 22.58 8.30
C VAL A 321 2.98 23.38 8.54
N ALA A 322 4.06 22.70 8.91
CA ALA A 322 5.35 23.34 9.12
C ALA A 322 5.93 23.93 7.83
N SER A 323 5.66 23.30 6.67
CA SER A 323 6.07 23.82 5.35
C SER A 323 5.29 25.06 4.92
N LEU A 324 4.01 25.18 5.33
CA LEU A 324 3.14 26.33 5.06
C LEU A 324 3.53 27.57 5.88
N GLY A 325 4.01 27.39 7.11
CA GLY A 325 4.41 28.49 8.01
C GLY A 325 5.65 29.27 7.57
N SER A 326 6.39 28.82 6.54
CA SER A 326 7.62 29.47 6.08
C SER A 326 7.41 30.59 5.04
N GLY A 327 6.18 31.05 4.81
CA GLY A 327 5.87 32.25 4.01
C GLY A 327 6.26 32.17 2.53
N ARG A 328 6.42 30.95 1.99
CA ARG A 328 6.64 30.70 0.57
C ARG A 328 5.43 29.92 0.07
N ASN A 329 4.81 30.40 -1.02
CA ASN A 329 3.60 29.85 -1.65
C ASN A 329 3.75 28.34 -1.91
N PHE A 330 3.46 27.53 -0.90
CA PHE A 330 3.70 26.10 -0.91
C PHE A 330 2.39 25.40 -0.58
N LEU A 331 1.64 25.11 -1.64
CA LEU A 331 0.35 24.45 -1.55
C LEU A 331 0.48 23.08 -2.21
N ALA A 332 1.23 22.18 -1.57
CA ALA A 332 1.06 20.75 -1.80
C ALA A 332 -0.05 20.30 -0.85
N VAL A 333 -1.27 20.16 -1.33
CA VAL A 333 -2.34 19.49 -0.57
C VAL A 333 -2.56 18.14 -1.25
N GLY A 334 -2.45 17.07 -0.46
CA GLY A 334 -2.19 15.72 -0.93
C GLY A 334 -3.41 14.89 -1.25
N VAL A 335 -3.16 13.88 -2.07
CA VAL A 335 -4.05 12.83 -2.61
C VAL A 335 -4.77 13.20 -3.92
N GLY A 336 -4.02 13.44 -5.00
CA GLY A 336 -4.53 13.19 -6.36
C GLY A 336 -4.74 14.38 -7.30
N CYS A 337 -4.53 15.63 -6.86
CA CYS A 337 -4.53 16.77 -7.77
C CYS A 337 -3.20 17.52 -7.74
N ILE A 338 -2.50 17.47 -8.87
CA ILE A 338 -1.23 18.14 -9.13
C ILE A 338 -1.48 19.64 -9.27
N LEU A 339 -0.84 20.44 -8.43
CA LEU A 339 -0.37 21.76 -8.84
C LEU A 339 1.15 21.78 -8.72
N SER A 340 1.79 21.33 -9.80
CA SER A 340 3.22 21.54 -10.04
C SER A 340 3.47 23.04 -10.23
N PHE A 341 3.86 23.73 -9.17
CA PHE A 341 4.66 24.94 -9.30
C PHE A 341 6.15 24.53 -9.33
N PRO A 342 7.00 25.24 -10.10
CA PRO A 342 8.43 24.98 -10.14
C PRO A 342 9.01 25.22 -8.74
N CYS A 343 9.32 24.14 -8.02
CA CYS A 343 9.81 24.22 -6.66
C CYS A 343 11.30 24.55 -6.68
N SER A 344 11.64 25.81 -6.44
CA SER A 344 13.02 26.30 -6.39
C SER A 344 13.69 26.15 -5.01
N SER A 345 13.06 25.45 -4.06
CA SER A 345 13.56 25.32 -2.68
C SER A 345 13.48 23.90 -2.13
N GLU A 346 14.57 23.42 -1.52
CA GLU A 346 14.72 22.05 -0.98
C GLU A 346 13.62 21.61 0.00
N GLN A 347 13.04 22.54 0.77
CA GLN A 347 11.98 22.24 1.74
C GLN A 347 10.65 21.86 1.06
N GLY A 348 10.38 22.41 -0.12
CA GLY A 348 9.16 22.13 -0.84
C GLY A 348 9.16 20.76 -1.52
N SER A 349 10.31 20.31 -2.04
CA SER A 349 10.44 18.93 -2.56
C SER A 349 10.20 17.87 -1.46
N ALA A 350 10.54 18.18 -0.20
CA ALA A 350 10.30 17.30 0.95
C ALA A 350 8.80 17.14 1.26
N ALA A 351 8.08 18.25 1.27
CA ALA A 351 6.66 18.27 1.55
C ALA A 351 5.85 17.66 0.40
N ALA A 352 6.26 17.85 -0.86
CA ALA A 352 5.66 17.15 -2.00
C ALA A 352 5.76 15.62 -1.84
N LEU A 353 6.94 15.11 -1.48
CA LEU A 353 7.17 13.68 -1.23
C LEU A 353 6.34 13.13 -0.06
N LEU A 354 6.15 13.91 1.00
CA LEU A 354 5.36 13.52 2.19
C LEU A 354 3.84 13.53 1.97
N VAL A 355 3.39 14.30 1.00
CA VAL A 355 1.98 14.63 0.77
C VAL A 355 1.43 13.89 -0.44
N GLU A 356 2.30 13.46 -1.35
CA GLU A 356 1.90 12.63 -2.47
C GLU A 356 1.33 11.28 -2.01
N ASN A 357 0.35 10.78 -2.76
CA ASN A 357 -0.06 9.40 -2.64
C ASN A 357 1.18 8.53 -2.69
N GLY A 358 1.48 7.74 -1.65
CA GLY A 358 2.74 6.98 -1.56
C GLY A 358 2.97 5.97 -2.70
N LYS A 359 2.05 5.86 -3.68
CA LYS A 359 2.24 5.15 -4.95
C LYS A 359 2.90 6.08 -5.97
N GLN A 360 2.34 7.26 -6.14
CA GLN A 360 2.85 8.29 -7.02
C GLN A 360 4.24 8.74 -6.56
N GLY A 361 4.44 8.93 -5.26
CA GLY A 361 5.77 9.24 -4.73
C GLY A 361 6.82 8.15 -5.02
N ILE A 362 6.44 6.87 -5.02
CA ILE A 362 7.35 5.78 -5.44
C ILE A 362 7.65 5.91 -6.94
N THR A 363 6.62 6.07 -7.76
CA THR A 363 6.78 6.22 -9.21
C THR A 363 7.68 7.41 -9.54
N ASP A 364 7.53 8.51 -8.82
CA ASP A 364 8.29 9.74 -9.00
C ASP A 364 9.74 9.57 -8.55
N LEU A 365 10.00 8.84 -7.45
CA LEU A 365 11.36 8.43 -7.07
C LEU A 365 11.99 7.46 -8.07
N PHE A 366 11.19 6.65 -8.78
CA PHE A 366 11.68 5.71 -9.80
C PHE A 366 11.83 6.35 -11.18
N LYS A 367 11.35 7.59 -11.39
CA LYS A 367 11.59 8.33 -12.63
C LYS A 367 13.09 8.57 -12.79
N ARG A 368 13.56 8.39 -14.02
CA ARG A 368 14.95 8.65 -14.40
C ARG A 368 15.22 10.14 -14.50
N GLY A 369 16.48 10.54 -14.27
CA GLY A 369 16.90 11.92 -14.48
C GLY A 369 16.45 12.91 -13.40
N THR A 370 16.00 12.44 -12.24
CA THR A 370 15.50 13.24 -11.11
C THR A 370 16.62 13.81 -10.21
N HIS A 371 17.86 13.90 -10.72
CA HIS A 371 19.05 14.26 -9.96
C HIS A 371 19.05 15.71 -9.45
N GLU A 372 18.22 16.59 -10.01
CA GLU A 372 18.03 17.98 -9.55
C GLU A 372 16.67 18.24 -8.89
N GLU A 373 15.73 17.27 -8.91
CA GLU A 373 14.37 17.48 -8.39
C GLU A 373 14.29 17.34 -6.86
N PHE A 374 15.13 16.48 -6.28
CA PHE A 374 15.11 16.16 -4.84
C PHE A 374 16.46 16.42 -4.17
N GLY A 375 16.47 17.30 -3.17
CA GLY A 375 17.64 17.57 -2.34
C GLY A 375 17.90 16.50 -1.28
N TYR A 376 19.13 16.45 -0.76
CA TYR A 376 19.52 15.54 0.33
C TYR A 376 18.71 15.79 1.61
N THR A 377 18.45 17.06 1.92
CA THR A 377 17.67 17.48 3.09
C THR A 377 16.23 16.98 3.00
N SER A 378 15.59 17.09 1.82
CA SER A 378 14.24 16.57 1.59
C SER A 378 14.13 15.05 1.72
N LEU A 379 15.08 14.31 1.15
CA LEU A 379 15.04 12.85 1.23
C LEU A 379 15.33 12.34 2.64
N CYS A 380 16.29 12.94 3.35
CA CYS A 380 16.61 12.56 4.73
C CYS A 380 15.45 12.86 5.69
N THR A 381 14.78 14.01 5.54
CA THR A 381 13.61 14.34 6.35
C THR A 381 12.45 13.41 6.04
N ALA A 382 12.13 13.19 4.77
CA ALA A 382 11.10 12.23 4.37
C ALA A 382 11.40 10.82 4.90
N LEU A 383 12.65 10.36 4.83
CA LEU A 383 13.07 9.04 5.32
C LEU A 383 12.77 8.90 6.82
N ALA A 384 13.19 9.87 7.63
CA ALA A 384 12.99 9.83 9.07
C ALA A 384 11.50 9.82 9.43
N PHE A 385 10.70 10.68 8.79
CA PHE A 385 9.26 10.77 9.02
C PHE A 385 8.54 9.49 8.60
N TYR A 386 8.74 9.00 7.37
CA TYR A 386 8.10 7.77 6.88
C TYR A 386 8.51 6.55 7.69
N PHE A 387 9.79 6.44 8.09
CA PHE A 387 10.28 5.31 8.87
C PHE A 387 9.60 5.23 10.25
N ILE A 388 9.51 6.34 10.98
CA ILE A 388 8.90 6.39 12.31
C ILE A 388 7.38 6.21 12.21
N LEU A 389 6.73 6.91 11.29
CA LEU A 389 5.28 6.91 11.16
C LEU A 389 4.75 5.56 10.67
N SER A 390 5.47 4.90 9.76
CA SER A 390 5.12 3.54 9.33
C SER A 390 5.27 2.53 10.48
N CYS A 391 6.30 2.65 11.33
CA CYS A 391 6.42 1.84 12.55
C CYS A 391 5.25 2.05 13.52
N TRP A 392 4.79 3.30 13.68
CA TRP A 392 3.69 3.60 14.59
C TRP A 392 2.34 3.13 14.03
N THR A 393 2.13 3.35 12.74
CA THR A 393 0.91 2.93 12.02
C THR A 393 0.76 1.40 12.02
N ALA A 394 1.87 0.66 12.00
CA ALA A 394 1.88 -0.80 12.10
C ALA A 394 1.21 -1.28 13.40
N GLY A 395 0.14 -2.08 13.26
CA GLY A 395 -0.62 -2.64 14.39
C GLY A 395 -1.62 -1.68 15.03
N SER A 396 -1.83 -0.50 14.45
CA SER A 396 -2.94 0.39 14.83
C SER A 396 -4.30 -0.28 14.55
N ALA A 397 -5.39 0.25 15.09
CA ALA A 397 -6.71 -0.37 15.00
C ALA A 397 -7.43 -0.09 13.67
N VAL A 398 -6.71 -0.22 12.56
CA VAL A 398 -7.16 0.00 11.17
C VAL A 398 -6.64 -1.12 10.28
N ALA A 399 -7.50 -1.65 9.41
CA ALA A 399 -7.11 -2.64 8.42
C ALA A 399 -6.19 -2.03 7.37
N SER A 400 -4.92 -2.42 7.36
CA SER A 400 -3.91 -1.85 6.45
C SER A 400 -2.79 -2.83 6.10
N GLY A 401 -2.29 -2.71 4.87
CA GLY A 401 -1.02 -3.30 4.45
C GLY A 401 0.16 -2.34 4.64
N LEU A 402 1.33 -2.89 4.97
CA LEU A 402 2.56 -2.13 5.24
C LEU A 402 3.58 -2.14 4.09
N VAL A 403 3.31 -2.86 3.00
CA VAL A 403 4.27 -3.06 1.91
C VAL A 403 4.76 -1.76 1.33
N ILE A 404 3.87 -0.82 1.01
CA ILE A 404 4.29 0.43 0.36
C ILE A 404 5.05 1.36 1.28
N PRO A 405 4.63 1.59 2.53
CA PRO A 405 5.48 2.32 3.46
C PRO A 405 6.91 1.73 3.52
N MET A 406 7.04 0.40 3.44
CA MET A 406 8.35 -0.26 3.35
C MET A 406 9.06 0.03 2.02
N LEU A 407 8.39 -0.15 0.86
CA LEU A 407 8.96 0.15 -0.45
C LEU A 407 9.41 1.61 -0.56
N TYR A 408 8.60 2.54 -0.06
CA TYR A 408 8.88 3.97 -0.10
C TYR A 408 10.06 4.35 0.80
N THR A 409 10.10 3.84 2.04
CA THR A 409 11.26 3.99 2.93
C THR A 409 12.54 3.49 2.27
N GLY A 410 12.45 2.36 1.56
CA GLY A 410 13.56 1.81 0.80
C GLY A 410 13.98 2.67 -0.39
N ALA A 411 13.00 3.19 -1.13
CA ALA A 411 13.23 4.09 -2.26
C ALA A 411 13.93 5.38 -1.84
N LEU A 412 13.58 5.94 -0.66
CA LEU A 412 14.19 7.16 -0.16
C LEU A 412 15.69 7.03 0.13
N TYR A 413 16.13 6.02 0.90
CA TYR A 413 17.57 5.86 1.14
C TYR A 413 18.32 5.32 -0.09
N GLY A 414 17.65 4.52 -0.93
CA GLY A 414 18.17 4.13 -2.23
C GLY A 414 18.46 5.34 -3.11
N GLY A 415 17.52 6.28 -3.17
CA GLY A 415 17.67 7.56 -3.86
C GLY A 415 18.80 8.42 -3.28
N ILE A 416 18.94 8.49 -1.95
CA ILE A 416 20.06 9.19 -1.29
C ILE A 416 21.41 8.61 -1.74
N ILE A 417 21.56 7.29 -1.75
CA ILE A 417 22.80 6.64 -2.19
C ILE A 417 23.03 6.84 -3.69
N GLY A 418 21.97 6.82 -4.49
CA GLY A 418 22.02 7.18 -5.91
C GLY A 418 22.54 8.60 -6.14
N LEU A 419 22.03 9.59 -5.40
CA LEU A 419 22.52 10.98 -5.47
C LEU A 419 23.98 11.10 -5.01
N ILE A 420 24.38 10.38 -3.94
CA ILE A 420 25.78 10.34 -3.51
C ILE A 420 26.67 9.83 -4.64
N LEU A 421 26.27 8.76 -5.34
CA LEU A 421 27.04 8.23 -6.47
C LEU A 421 27.15 9.24 -7.62
N VAL A 422 26.04 9.92 -7.96
CA VAL A 422 26.05 11.00 -8.97
C VAL A 422 26.97 12.14 -8.54
N SER A 423 27.01 12.50 -7.26
CA SER A 423 27.87 13.57 -6.73
C SER A 423 29.36 13.22 -6.77
N ILE A 424 29.72 11.93 -6.63
CA ILE A 424 31.11 11.46 -6.63
C ILE A 424 31.63 11.26 -8.06
N PHE A 425 30.83 10.60 -8.92
CA PHE A 425 31.25 10.20 -10.26
C PHE A 425 30.83 11.16 -11.38
N GLY A 426 30.03 12.18 -11.02
CA GLY A 426 29.40 13.10 -11.97
C GLY A 426 28.22 12.47 -12.70
N VAL A 427 27.39 13.30 -13.32
CA VAL A 427 26.33 12.83 -14.23
C VAL A 427 26.99 12.27 -15.48
N GLN A 428 27.01 10.94 -15.62
CA GLN A 428 27.56 10.28 -16.79
C GLN A 428 26.46 9.91 -17.78
N THR A 429 26.44 10.60 -18.91
CA THR A 429 25.52 10.33 -20.04
C THR A 429 26.07 9.35 -21.06
N ASN A 430 27.31 8.85 -20.87
CA ASN A 430 27.94 7.87 -21.74
C ASN A 430 27.32 6.47 -21.53
N GLU A 431 27.30 5.62 -22.56
CA GLU A 431 26.78 4.24 -22.49
C GLU A 431 27.32 3.43 -21.30
N TYR A 432 28.59 3.63 -20.93
CA TYR A 432 29.25 2.93 -19.82
C TYR A 432 28.90 3.48 -18.42
N GLY A 433 28.38 4.70 -18.33
CA GLY A 433 28.11 5.41 -17.07
C GLY A 433 26.62 5.65 -16.79
N ALA A 434 25.76 5.34 -17.76
CA ALA A 434 24.30 5.50 -17.66
C ALA A 434 23.67 4.70 -16.50
N TRP A 435 24.37 3.71 -15.94
CA TRP A 435 23.93 2.95 -14.77
C TRP A 435 23.90 3.75 -13.46
N ILE A 436 24.54 4.92 -13.42
CA ILE A 436 24.56 5.83 -12.26
C ILE A 436 23.30 6.71 -12.30
N ASP A 437 22.14 6.10 -12.06
CA ASP A 437 20.84 6.79 -12.01
C ASP A 437 20.21 6.64 -10.62
N PRO A 438 19.78 7.75 -9.98
CA PRO A 438 19.14 7.71 -8.66
C PRO A 438 17.85 6.87 -8.62
N GLY A 439 17.08 6.83 -9.70
CA GLY A 439 15.84 6.06 -9.77
C GLY A 439 16.09 4.55 -9.76
N LEU A 440 17.15 4.08 -10.43
CA LEU A 440 17.60 2.68 -10.33
C LEU A 440 17.96 2.31 -8.90
N PHE A 441 18.77 3.14 -8.22
CA PHE A 441 19.17 2.88 -6.84
C PHE A 441 18.01 3.01 -5.84
N ALA A 442 17.02 3.85 -6.11
CA ALA A 442 15.76 3.89 -5.38
C ALA A 442 15.00 2.56 -5.50
N ALA A 443 14.87 1.99 -6.70
CA ALA A 443 14.23 0.69 -6.89
C ALA A 443 14.97 -0.45 -6.16
N ILE A 444 16.31 -0.46 -6.23
CA ILE A 444 17.15 -1.43 -5.49
C ILE A 444 16.99 -1.25 -3.98
N GLY A 445 16.98 -0.01 -3.48
CA GLY A 445 16.77 0.31 -2.07
C GLY A 445 15.38 -0.12 -1.55
N ALA A 446 14.35 0.05 -2.38
CA ALA A 446 12.99 -0.45 -2.12
C ALA A 446 12.99 -1.98 -1.94
N ALA A 447 13.67 -2.70 -2.84
CA ALA A 447 13.83 -4.15 -2.76
C ALA A 447 14.56 -4.58 -1.47
N SER A 448 15.71 -3.97 -1.17
CA SER A 448 16.56 -4.39 -0.05
C SER A 448 15.92 -4.13 1.30
N PHE A 449 15.17 -3.04 1.47
CA PHE A 449 14.46 -2.78 2.72
C PHE A 449 13.26 -3.70 2.89
N PHE A 450 12.45 -3.86 1.84
CA PHE A 450 11.28 -4.73 1.92
C PHE A 450 11.70 -6.19 2.16
N SER A 451 12.75 -6.68 1.51
CA SER A 451 13.38 -7.99 1.80
C SER A 451 13.95 -8.04 3.23
N GLY A 452 14.59 -6.97 3.70
CA GLY A 452 15.13 -6.89 5.06
C GLY A 452 14.06 -7.05 6.16
N VAL A 453 12.87 -6.50 5.95
CA VAL A 453 11.74 -6.59 6.89
C VAL A 453 10.99 -7.91 6.75
N SER A 454 10.59 -8.27 5.52
CA SER A 454 9.72 -9.43 5.25
C SER A 454 10.47 -10.75 5.18
N ARG A 455 11.80 -10.72 4.97
CA ARG A 455 12.64 -11.90 4.68
C ARG A 455 12.27 -12.65 3.40
N LEU A 456 11.48 -12.03 2.53
CA LEU A 456 11.19 -12.50 1.17
C LEU A 456 12.40 -12.34 0.26
N THR A 457 12.71 -13.37 -0.53
CA THR A 457 13.85 -13.43 -1.43
C THR A 457 13.41 -13.60 -2.88
N ILE A 458 13.02 -14.81 -3.28
CA ILE A 458 12.76 -15.18 -4.67
C ILE A 458 11.42 -14.60 -5.13
N SER A 459 10.38 -14.68 -4.30
CA SER A 459 9.06 -14.14 -4.66
C SER A 459 9.08 -12.64 -4.87
N LEU A 460 9.79 -11.92 -4.00
CA LEU A 460 9.97 -10.48 -4.13
C LEU A 460 10.71 -10.12 -5.42
N THR A 461 11.83 -10.80 -5.68
CA THR A 461 12.65 -10.54 -6.87
C THR A 461 11.82 -10.70 -8.14
N VAL A 462 11.05 -11.77 -8.25
CA VAL A 462 10.20 -12.00 -9.42
C VAL A 462 9.06 -10.99 -9.50
N THR A 463 8.47 -10.59 -8.37
CA THR A 463 7.42 -9.56 -8.33
C THR A 463 7.90 -8.20 -8.82
N MET A 464 9.14 -7.83 -8.53
CA MET A 464 9.72 -6.55 -8.96
C MET A 464 10.21 -6.55 -10.41
N VAL A 465 10.56 -7.72 -10.94
CA VAL A 465 11.03 -7.89 -12.34
C VAL A 465 9.87 -8.06 -13.32
N SER A 466 8.73 -8.61 -12.86
CA SER A 466 7.52 -8.79 -13.67
C SER A 466 6.79 -7.47 -13.91
#